data_AF-A0A1A8RMV5-F1
#
_entry.id   AF-A0A1A8RMV5-F1
#
_cell.length_a   1.000
_cell.length_b   1.000
_cell.length_c   1.000
_cell.angle_alpha   90.00
_cell.angle_beta   90.00
_cell.angle_gamma   90.00
#
_symmetry.space_group_name_H-M   'P 1'
#
loop_
_entity.id
_entity.type
_entity.pdbx_description
1 polymer ?
#
loop_
_entity_poly.entity_id
_entity_poly.type
_entity_poly.pdbx_seq_one_letter_code
_entity_poly.pdbx_strand_id
1 'polypeptide(L)' 'MAEDIKAKLENYRTAPFDARFPNQNQTRNCWANYVDYHRCQKALTAKGADTSP' A
#
# COMPACT_ATOMS: atom_id res chain seq x y z
N MET A 1 10.36 10.02 -8.63
CA MET A 1 9.08 9.37 -8.25
C MET A 1 9.18 7.84 -8.30
N ALA A 2 9.40 7.22 -9.46
CA ALA A 2 9.54 5.75 -9.55
C ALA A 2 10.78 5.23 -8.79
N GLU A 3 11.93 5.89 -8.95
CA GLU A 3 13.17 5.55 -8.21
C GLU A 3 13.01 5.70 -6.68
N ASP A 4 12.25 6.71 -6.23
CA ASP A 4 12.00 6.93 -4.79
C ASP A 4 11.12 5.83 -4.18
N ILE A 5 10.16 5.31 -4.97
CA ILE A 5 9.29 4.21 -4.54
C ILE A 5 10.12 2.92 -4.45
N LYS A 6 10.96 2.65 -5.46
CA LYS A 6 11.86 1.49 -5.47
C LYS A 6 12.80 1.49 -4.25
N ALA A 7 13.45 2.61 -3.96
CA ALA A 7 14.32 2.74 -2.79
C ALA A 7 13.57 2.54 -1.46
N LYS A 8 12.30 2.98 -1.38
CA LYS A 8 11.46 2.74 -0.20
C LYS A 8 11.09 1.27 -0.03
N LEU A 9 10.80 0.57 -1.13
CA LEU A 9 10.48 -0.86 -1.12
C LEU A 9 11.71 -1.70 -0.74
N GLU A 10 12.88 -1.40 -1.29
CA GLU A 10 14.15 -2.07 -0.96
C GLU A 10 14.51 -1.93 0.53
N ASN A 11 14.19 -0.78 1.13
CA ASN A 11 14.46 -0.49 2.55
C ASN A 11 13.25 -0.75 3.47
N TYR A 12 12.16 -1.32 2.96
CA TYR A 12 10.94 -1.54 3.72
C TYR A 12 11.14 -2.67 4.74
N ARG A 13 10.99 -2.36 6.04
CA ARG A 13 11.12 -3.34 7.13
C ARG A 13 9.79 -3.76 7.74
N THR A 14 8.94 -2.79 8.01
CA THR A 14 7.64 -3.00 8.66
C THR A 14 6.68 -1.87 8.29
N ALA A 15 5.38 -2.12 8.45
CA ALA A 15 4.37 -1.09 8.25
C ALA A 15 4.59 0.07 9.24
N PRO A 16 4.61 1.33 8.76
CA PRO A 16 4.76 2.49 9.64
C PRO A 16 3.49 2.70 10.48
N PHE A 17 3.61 3.54 11.50
CA PHE A 17 2.44 4.00 12.25
C PHE A 17 1.48 4.77 11.34
N ASP A 18 0.20 4.38 11.35
CA ASP A 18 -0.87 5.07 10.65
C ASP A 18 -1.76 5.81 11.64
N ALA A 19 -1.72 7.14 11.60
CA ALA A 19 -2.49 8.00 12.49
C ALA A 19 -4.02 7.85 12.33
N ARG A 20 -4.50 7.25 11.24
CA ARG A 20 -5.93 6.90 11.05
C ARG A 20 -6.36 5.72 11.93
N PHE A 21 -5.42 4.88 12.33
CA PHE A 21 -5.63 3.70 13.16
C PHE A 21 -4.72 3.74 14.40
N PRO A 22 -4.90 4.71 15.32
CA PRO A 22 -3.96 4.91 16.44
C PRO A 22 -4.16 3.93 17.60
N ASN A 23 -5.26 3.18 17.61
CA ASN A 23 -5.64 2.31 18.72
C ASN A 23 -4.93 0.96 18.65
N GLN A 24 -4.92 0.22 19.76
CA GLN A 24 -4.39 -1.16 19.80
C GLN A 24 -5.13 -2.12 18.84
N ASN A 25 -6.42 -1.89 18.59
CA ASN A 25 -7.17 -2.67 17.61
C ASN A 25 -6.81 -2.26 16.17
N GLN A 26 -6.08 -3.12 15.46
CA GLN A 26 -5.59 -2.90 14.10
C GLN A 26 -6.38 -3.62 13.00
N THR A 27 -7.52 -4.25 13.32
CA THR A 27 -8.30 -5.02 12.33
C THR A 27 -8.72 -4.18 11.12
N ARG A 28 -9.14 -2.92 11.35
CA ARG A 28 -9.51 -2.01 10.26
C ARG A 28 -8.32 -1.55 9.40
N ASN A 29 -7.14 -1.41 10.00
CA ASN A 29 -5.93 -1.06 9.25
C ASN A 29 -5.58 -2.18 8.25
N CYS A 30 -5.57 -3.42 8.73
CA CYS A 30 -5.33 -4.59 7.88
C CYS A 30 -6.35 -4.70 6.74
N TRP A 31 -7.64 -4.58 7.05
CA TRP A 31 -8.69 -4.66 6.05
C TRP A 31 -8.63 -3.53 5.01
N ALA A 32 -8.37 -2.29 5.44
CA ALA A 32 -8.28 -1.15 4.54
C ALA A 32 -7.14 -1.33 3.51
N ASN A 33 -5.94 -1.69 3.97
CA ASN A 33 -4.80 -1.91 3.08
C ASN A 33 -5.02 -3.07 2.10
N TYR A 34 -5.69 -4.15 2.53
CA TYR A 34 -6.05 -5.26 1.64
C TYR A 34 -6.96 -4.80 0.49
N VAL A 35 -8.02 -4.05 0.82
CA VAL A 35 -8.95 -3.54 -0.19
C VAL A 35 -8.27 -2.52 -1.10
N ASP A 36 -7.44 -1.63 -0.53
CA ASP A 36 -6.74 -0.60 -1.30
C ASP A 36 -5.73 -1.20 -2.29
N TYR A 37 -5.02 -2.27 -1.91
CA TYR A 37 -4.14 -3.01 -2.81
C TYR A 37 -4.88 -3.55 -4.04
N HIS A 38 -6.02 -4.22 -3.83
CA HIS A 38 -6.81 -4.78 -4.93
C HIS A 38 -7.51 -3.70 -5.77
N ARG A 39 -7.94 -2.59 -5.15
CA ARG A 39 -8.45 -1.43 -5.88
C ARG A 39 -7.38 -0.79 -6.76
N CYS A 40 -6.16 -0.64 -6.23
CA CYS A 40 -5.02 -0.09 -6.96
C CYS A 40 -4.70 -0.95 -8.18
N GLN A 41 -4.52 -2.26 -8.00
CA GLN A 41 -4.28 -3.18 -9.11
C GLN A 41 -5.39 -3.10 -10.17
N LYS A 42 -6.66 -3.18 -9.76
CA LYS A 42 -7.79 -3.08 -10.69
C LYS A 42 -7.76 -1.76 -11.48
N ALA A 43 -7.43 -0.65 -10.82
CA ALA A 43 -7.32 0.66 -11.46
C ALA A 43 -6.13 0.74 -12.43
N LEU A 44 -4.99 0.12 -12.11
CA LEU A 44 -3.80 0.07 -12.98
C LEU A 44 -4.07 -0.81 -14.21
N THR A 45 -4.62 -2.01 -14.01
CA THR A 45 -5.03 -2.90 -15.12
C THR A 45 -6.03 -2.22 -16.06
N ALA A 46 -7.03 -1.53 -15.52
CA ALA A 46 -8.01 -0.80 -16.33
C ALA A 46 -7.38 0.33 -17.16
N LYS A 47 -6.26 0.91 -16.69
CA LYS A 47 -5.50 1.93 -17.40
C LYS A 47 -4.43 1.37 -18.34
N GLY A 48 -4.25 0.04 -18.38
CA GLY A 48 -3.15 -0.60 -19.11
C GLY A 48 -1.76 -0.24 -18.55
N ALA A 49 -1.69 0.19 -17.29
CA ALA A 49 -0.44 0.53 -16.62
C ALA A 49 0.17 -0.71 -15.96
N ASP A 50 1.49 -0.70 -15.78
CA ASP A 50 2.21 -1.73 -15.03
C ASP A 50 1.68 -1.80 -13.59
N THR A 51 1.46 -3.02 -13.11
CA THR A 51 0.97 -3.30 -11.76
C THR A 51 2.11 -3.56 -10.77
N SER A 52 3.35 -3.58 -11.26
CA SER A 52 4.53 -3.75 -10.43
C SER A 52 4.69 -2.55 -9.47
N PRO A 53 4.95 -2.81 -8.18
CA PRO A 53 5.21 -1.76 -7.20
C PRO A 53 6.59 -1.12 -7.35
#